data_AF-A0A2S2R713-F1
#
_entry.id   AF-A0A2S2R713-F1
#
_cell.length_a   1.000
_cell.length_b   1.000
_cell.length_c   1.000
_cell.angle_alpha   90.00
_cell.angle_beta   90.00
_cell.angle_gamma   90.00
#
_symmetry.space_group_name_H-M   'P 1'
#
loop_
_entity.id
_entity.type
_entity.pdbx_description
1 polymer ?
#
loop_
_entity_poly.entity_id
_entity_poly.type
_entity_poly.pdbx_seq_one_letter_code
_entity_poly.pdbx_strand_id
1 'polypeptide(L)'
;MSDFYYLNPTKVWFEDMLKLLPEPCVIIMDNALYHSTYTNNHPKCNARKADVQNWLKNQGVNFSPLETLAELRERLKLLIPSFNRYELDEIACSMGHEVIRLPPYHCQYNPIELIWA
;
A
#
# COMPACT_ATOMS: atom_id res chain seq x y z
N MET A 1 8.84 -5.51 29.56
CA MET A 1 7.56 -4.77 29.75
C MET A 1 7.62 -3.47 28.92
N SER A 2 7.85 -3.60 27.61
CA SER A 2 8.18 -2.47 26.71
C SER A 2 7.49 -2.51 25.34
N ASP A 3 6.68 -3.52 25.04
CA ASP A 3 6.29 -3.77 23.64
C ASP A 3 4.87 -3.30 23.30
N PHE A 4 4.11 -2.81 24.29
CA PHE A 4 2.71 -2.42 24.09
C PHE A 4 2.52 -1.00 23.51
N TYR A 5 3.52 -0.13 23.57
CA TYR A 5 3.40 1.28 23.16
C TYR A 5 3.75 1.56 21.68
N TYR A 6 4.15 0.55 20.91
CA TYR A 6 4.54 0.69 19.49
C TYR A 6 3.67 -0.09 18.50
N LEU A 7 2.64 -0.78 18.97
CA LEU A 7 1.71 -1.52 18.10
C LEU A 7 0.69 -0.55 17.51
N ASN A 8 0.62 -0.45 16.18
CA ASN A 8 -0.44 0.26 15.48
C ASN A 8 -1.78 -0.43 15.81
N PRO A 9 -2.69 0.18 16.61
CA PRO A 9 -3.87 -0.49 17.14
C PRO A 9 -4.79 -1.03 16.04
N THR A 10 -4.87 -0.31 14.92
CA THR A 10 -5.64 -0.70 13.73
C THR A 10 -5.12 -1.99 13.13
N LYS A 11 -3.79 -2.15 13.05
CA LYS A 11 -3.16 -3.36 12.51
C LYS A 11 -3.43 -4.57 13.39
N VAL A 12 -3.27 -4.42 14.71
CA VAL A 12 -3.52 -5.50 15.67
C VAL A 12 -4.97 -5.95 15.59
N TRP A 13 -5.90 -5.00 15.62
CA TRP A 13 -7.32 -5.30 15.48
C TRP A 13 -7.63 -6.01 14.15
N PHE A 14 -7.03 -5.55 13.05
CA PHE A 14 -7.25 -6.14 11.74
C PHE A 14 -6.73 -7.59 11.68
N GLU A 15 -5.52 -7.85 12.17
CA GLU A 15 -4.96 -9.20 12.26
C GLU A 15 -5.83 -10.14 13.10
N ASP A 16 -6.32 -9.67 14.26
CA ASP A 16 -7.19 -10.48 15.11
C ASP A 16 -8.56 -10.74 14.47
N MET A 17 -9.10 -9.76 13.74
CA MET A 17 -10.34 -9.92 12.97
C MET A 17 -10.17 -10.96 11.87
N LEU A 18 -9.05 -10.93 11.12
CA LEU A 18 -8.76 -11.92 10.07
C LEU A 18 -8.71 -13.35 10.62
N LYS A 19 -8.13 -13.56 11.81
CA LYS A 19 -8.07 -14.91 12.44
C LYS A 19 -9.44 -15.50 12.76
N LEU A 20 -10.47 -14.66 12.89
CA LEU A 20 -11.84 -15.09 13.16
C LEU A 20 -12.61 -15.46 11.88
N LEU A 21 -12.03 -15.20 10.70
CA LEU A 21 -12.65 -15.51 9.41
C LEU A 21 -12.36 -16.98 9.05
N PRO A 22 -13.41 -17.82 8.84
CA PRO A 22 -13.25 -19.27 8.73
C PRO A 22 -12.70 -19.74 7.37
N GLU A 23 -12.80 -18.92 6.33
CA GLU A 23 -12.38 -19.25 4.96
C GLU A 23 -11.67 -18.05 4.31
N PRO A 24 -10.79 -18.29 3.32
CA PRO A 24 -10.33 -17.27 2.38
C PRO A 24 -11.49 -16.41 1.89
N CYS A 25 -11.40 -15.10 2.08
CA CYS A 25 -12.49 -14.19 1.76
C CYS A 25 -11.97 -12.95 1.03
N VAL A 26 -12.90 -12.27 0.36
CA VAL A 26 -12.65 -10.99 -0.28
C VAL A 26 -13.11 -9.88 0.65
N ILE A 27 -12.18 -9.02 1.03
CA ILE A 27 -12.39 -7.88 1.92
C ILE A 27 -12.44 -6.62 1.06
N ILE A 28 -13.58 -5.94 1.08
CA ILE A 28 -13.75 -4.66 0.39
C ILE A 28 -13.34 -3.55 1.36
N MET A 29 -12.34 -2.75 0.98
CA MET A 29 -11.82 -1.66 1.80
C MET A 29 -12.02 -0.31 1.10
N ASP A 30 -12.42 0.70 1.86
CA ASP A 30 -12.50 2.07 1.36
C ASP A 30 -11.08 2.62 1.10
N ASN A 31 -10.94 3.47 0.09
CA ASN A 31 -9.65 4.10 -0.23
C ASN A 31 -9.46 5.38 0.59
N ALA A 32 -9.43 5.21 1.90
CA ALA A 32 -9.15 6.26 2.87
C ALA A 32 -7.64 6.39 3.10
N LEU A 33 -7.12 7.61 2.90
CA LEU A 33 -5.70 7.94 3.11
C LEU A 33 -5.21 7.59 4.52
N TYR A 34 -6.08 7.71 5.53
CA TYR A 34 -5.75 7.50 6.95
C TYR A 34 -5.60 6.03 7.36
N HIS A 35 -6.11 5.08 6.56
CA HIS A 35 -6.01 3.64 6.82
C HIS A 35 -4.91 2.94 6.01
N SER A 36 -4.18 3.70 5.19
CA SER A 36 -3.41 3.16 4.08
C SER A 36 -1.92 3.42 4.28
N THR A 37 -1.29 2.66 5.18
CA THR A 37 0.18 2.64 5.31
C THR A 37 0.78 1.85 4.14
N TYR A 38 1.62 2.51 3.34
CA TYR A 38 2.35 1.85 2.26
C TYR A 38 3.54 1.07 2.83
N THR A 39 3.74 -0.17 2.40
CA THR A 39 4.93 -0.97 2.74
C THR A 39 6.15 -0.57 1.90
N ASN A 40 5.92 -0.11 0.67
CA ASN A 40 6.96 0.40 -0.22
C ASN A 40 7.01 1.92 -0.21
N ASN A 41 7.92 2.48 0.60
CA ASN A 41 8.27 3.88 0.48
C ASN A 41 9.07 4.10 -0.82
N HIS A 42 8.44 4.75 -1.79
CA HIS A 42 9.11 5.17 -3.02
C HIS A 42 9.98 6.42 -2.77
N PRO A 43 11.00 6.67 -3.60
CA PRO A 43 11.84 7.85 -3.49
C PRO A 43 11.00 9.13 -3.57
N LYS A 44 11.15 10.02 -2.57
CA LYS A 44 10.49 11.33 -2.54
C LYS A 44 11.05 12.27 -3.62
N CYS A 45 10.35 13.36 -3.91
CA CYS A 45 10.77 14.35 -4.92
C CYS A 45 12.16 14.97 -4.69
N ASN A 46 12.67 14.91 -3.46
CA ASN A 46 14.01 15.38 -3.08
C ASN A 46 15.09 14.26 -3.06
N ALA A 47 14.74 13.03 -3.41
CA ALA A 47 15.67 11.90 -3.46
C ALA A 47 16.77 12.13 -4.50
N ARG A 48 17.98 11.65 -4.18
CA ARG A 48 19.14 11.74 -5.08
C ARG A 48 19.00 10.72 -6.21
N LYS A 49 19.72 10.94 -7.31
CA LYS A 49 19.74 10.01 -8.46
C LYS A 49 20.09 8.58 -8.03
N ALA A 50 21.06 8.43 -7.14
CA ALA A 50 21.47 7.12 -6.62
C ALA A 50 20.32 6.40 -5.88
N ASP A 51 19.53 7.13 -5.09
CA ASP A 51 18.41 6.55 -4.34
C ASP A 51 17.31 6.04 -5.28
N VAL A 52 17.02 6.81 -6.33
CA VAL A 52 16.05 6.42 -7.37
C VAL A 52 16.53 5.18 -8.14
N GLN A 53 17.82 5.15 -8.50
CA GLN A 53 18.43 4.00 -9.18
C GLN A 53 18.43 2.74 -8.30
N ASN A 54 18.74 2.89 -7.00
CA ASN A 54 18.69 1.78 -6.04
C ASN A 54 17.27 1.24 -5.89
N TRP A 55 16.27 2.12 -5.80
CA TRP A 55 14.87 1.70 -5.73
C TRP A 55 14.45 0.94 -7.00
N LEU A 56 14.75 1.47 -8.19
CA LEU A 56 14.45 0.78 -9.46
C LEU A 56 15.11 -0.60 -9.53
N LYS A 57 16.37 -0.70 -9.10
CA LYS A 57 17.10 -1.96 -9.02
C LYS A 57 16.44 -2.96 -8.07
N ASN A 58 15.99 -2.50 -6.90
CA ASN A 58 15.29 -3.34 -5.92
C ASN A 58 13.94 -3.85 -6.43
N GLN A 59 13.25 -3.07 -7.28
CA GLN A 59 12.02 -3.51 -7.95
C GLN A 59 12.29 -4.35 -9.22
N GLY A 60 13.55 -4.65 -9.55
CA GLY A 60 13.92 -5.41 -10.76
C GLY A 60 13.72 -4.64 -12.07
N VAL A 61 13.62 -3.31 -12.03
CA VAL A 61 13.42 -2.46 -13.20
C VAL A 61 14.77 -2.01 -13.75
N ASN A 62 15.04 -2.35 -15.01
CA ASN A 62 16.24 -1.90 -15.70
C ASN A 62 16.18 -0.41 -16.04
N PHE A 63 17.31 0.27 -15.83
CA PHE A 63 17.53 1.67 -16.18
C PHE A 63 18.91 1.83 -16.84
N SER A 64 19.05 2.86 -17.66
CA SER A 64 20.33 3.20 -18.28
C SER A 64 21.14 4.13 -17.35
N PRO A 65 22.46 3.95 -17.23
CA PRO A 65 23.31 4.87 -16.46
C PRO A 65 23.32 6.30 -17.04
N LEU A 66 22.99 6.44 -18.34
CA LEU A 66 22.91 7.73 -19.03
C LEU A 66 21.57 8.46 -18.80
N GLU A 67 20.53 7.77 -18.34
CA GLU A 67 19.23 8.42 -18.05
C GLU A 67 19.43 9.51 -17.01
N THR A 68 18.85 10.67 -17.27
CA THR A 68 18.82 11.81 -16.37
C THR A 68 17.89 11.54 -15.18
N LEU A 69 18.06 12.31 -14.11
CA LEU A 69 17.17 12.22 -12.95
C LEU A 69 15.71 12.53 -13.33
N ALA A 70 15.49 13.42 -14.31
CA ALA A 70 14.16 13.76 -14.78
C ALA A 70 13.47 12.55 -15.46
N GLU A 71 14.17 11.89 -16.37
CA GLU A 71 13.66 10.69 -17.06
C GLU A 71 13.36 9.55 -16.08
N LEU A 72 14.26 9.31 -15.12
CA LEU A 72 14.04 8.30 -14.08
C LEU A 72 12.81 8.62 -13.22
N ARG A 73 12.54 9.90 -12.94
CA ARG A 73 11.37 10.32 -12.16
C ARG A 73 10.06 10.16 -12.93
N GLU A 74 10.04 10.46 -14.23
CA GLU A 74 8.84 10.23 -15.05
C GLU A 74 8.50 8.75 -15.11
N ARG A 75 9.51 7.88 -15.29
CA ARG A 75 9.33 6.44 -15.20
C ARG A 75 8.84 5.99 -13.82
N LEU A 76 9.42 6.54 -12.76
CA LEU A 76 9.01 6.26 -11.39
C LEU A 76 7.51 6.58 -11.18
N LYS A 77 7.03 7.74 -11.65
CA LYS A 77 5.61 8.12 -11.54
C LYS A 77 4.68 7.10 -12.19
N LEU A 78 5.06 6.54 -13.33
CA LEU A 78 4.28 5.52 -14.04
C LEU A 78 4.30 4.16 -13.33
N LEU A 79 5.40 3.85 -12.63
CA LEU A 79 5.60 2.56 -11.97
C LEU A 79 5.03 2.51 -10.55
N ILE A 80 5.07 3.62 -9.80
CA ILE A 80 4.61 3.71 -8.40
C ILE A 80 3.22 3.07 -8.20
N PRO A 81 2.19 3.36 -9.03
CA PRO A 81 0.86 2.75 -8.86
C PRO A 81 0.87 1.22 -8.90
N SER A 82 1.76 0.61 -9.68
CA SER A 82 1.88 -0.85 -9.81
C SER A 82 2.66 -1.50 -8.66
N PHE A 83 3.49 -0.73 -7.94
CA PHE A 83 4.31 -1.22 -6.83
C PHE A 83 3.79 -0.79 -5.44
N ASN A 84 2.76 0.06 -5.41
CA ASN A 84 2.08 0.43 -4.18
C ASN A 84 1.40 -0.81 -3.59
N ARG A 85 2.00 -1.32 -2.52
CA ARG A 85 1.43 -2.36 -1.67
C ARG A 85 1.08 -1.73 -0.34
N TYR A 86 -0.12 -2.01 0.13
CA TYR A 86 -0.58 -1.58 1.43
C TYR A 86 -0.25 -2.66 2.47
N GLU A 87 0.13 -2.22 3.66
CA GLU A 87 0.53 -3.13 4.73
C GLU A 87 -0.58 -4.13 5.09
N LEU A 88 -1.82 -3.65 5.19
CA LEU A 88 -2.97 -4.49 5.51
C LEU A 88 -3.29 -5.50 4.40
N ASP A 89 -3.10 -5.11 3.14
CA ASP A 89 -3.37 -5.97 1.98
C ASP A 89 -2.39 -7.16 1.97
N GLU A 90 -1.11 -6.91 2.29
CA GLU A 90 -0.10 -7.96 2.43
C GLU A 90 -0.41 -8.90 3.60
N ILE A 91 -0.87 -8.36 4.74
CA ILE A 91 -1.26 -9.16 5.92
C ILE A 91 -2.44 -10.08 5.56
N ALA A 92 -3.49 -9.52 4.96
CA ALA A 92 -4.66 -10.27 4.51
C ALA A 92 -4.25 -11.38 3.52
N CYS A 93 -3.44 -11.03 2.51
CA CYS A 93 -2.93 -11.98 1.51
C CYS A 93 -2.11 -13.10 2.14
N SER A 94 -1.27 -12.80 3.13
CA SER A 94 -0.48 -13.80 3.86
C SER A 94 -1.33 -14.81 4.64
N MET A 95 -2.56 -14.43 4.99
CA MET A 95 -3.54 -15.27 5.67
C MET A 95 -4.55 -15.91 4.69
N GLY A 96 -4.37 -15.71 3.38
CA GLY A 96 -5.21 -16.27 2.33
C GLY A 96 -6.42 -15.42 1.94
N HIS A 97 -6.54 -14.20 2.46
CA HIS A 97 -7.62 -13.27 2.10
C HIS A 97 -7.20 -12.32 0.98
N GLU A 98 -8.16 -11.89 0.17
CA GLU A 98 -7.96 -10.90 -0.89
C GLU A 98 -8.52 -9.55 -0.45
N VAL A 99 -7.81 -8.45 -0.69
CA VAL A 99 -8.30 -7.09 -0.42
C VAL A 99 -8.57 -6.38 -1.74
N ILE A 100 -9.79 -5.88 -1.91
CA ILE A 100 -10.19 -5.03 -3.04
C ILE A 100 -10.47 -3.62 -2.51
N ARG A 101 -9.71 -2.65 -3.02
CA ARG A 101 -9.87 -1.24 -2.65
C ARG A 101 -10.80 -0.52 -3.62
N LEU A 102 -11.74 0.23 -3.07
CA LEU A 102 -12.65 1.04 -3.87
C LEU A 102 -11.92 2.20 -4.56
N PRO A 103 -12.35 2.62 -5.76
CA PRO A 103 -11.81 3.82 -6.38
C PRO A 103 -12.02 5.05 -5.49
N PRO A 104 -11.04 5.96 -5.40
CA PRO A 104 -11.17 7.17 -4.58
C PRO A 104 -12.31 8.06 -5.10
N TYR A 105 -13.03 8.73 -4.20
CA TYR A 105 -14.13 9.66 -4.52
C TYR A 105 -15.38 9.04 -5.15
N HIS A 106 -15.57 7.73 -4.99
CA HIS A 106 -16.79 7.03 -5.43
C HIS A 106 -17.59 6.50 -4.24
N CYS A 107 -18.12 7.41 -3.42
CA CYS A 107 -18.92 7.14 -2.23
C CYS A 107 -20.12 6.21 -2.49
N GLN A 108 -20.68 6.25 -3.71
CA GLN A 108 -21.78 5.37 -4.14
C GLN A 108 -21.45 3.87 -4.05
N TYR A 109 -20.17 3.49 -4.01
CA TYR A 109 -19.73 2.10 -3.88
C TYR A 109 -19.37 1.73 -2.44
N ASN A 110 -19.43 2.68 -1.50
CA ASN A 110 -19.14 2.46 -0.09
C ASN A 110 -20.45 2.30 0.70
N PRO A 111 -20.86 1.06 1.07
CA PRO A 111 -22.16 0.82 1.69
C PRO A 111 -22.32 1.57 3.02
N ILE A 112 -21.21 1.83 3.74
CA ILE A 112 -21.26 2.55 5.01
C ILE A 112 -21.70 4.00 4.81
N GLU A 113 -21.30 4.64 3.70
CA GLU A 113 -21.68 6.03 3.41
C GLU A 113 -23.14 6.14 2.99
N LEU A 114 -23.74 5.07 2.46
CA LEU A 114 -25.16 5.05 2.09
C LEU A 114 -26.07 4.72 3.29
N ILE A 115 -25.62 3.87 4.21
CA ILE A 115 -26.40 3.45 5.38
C ILE A 115 -26.40 4.52 6.49
N TRP A 116 -25.31 5.29 6.59
CA TRP A 116 -25.10 6.29 7.64
C TRP A 116 -25.19 7.75 7.14
N ALA A 117 -25.72 7.98 5.92
CA ALA A 117 -25.97 9.31 5.36
C ALA A 117 -27.05 10.11 6.12
#